data_AF-A0A936EAH4-F1
#
_entry.id   AF-A0A936EAH4-F1
#
_cell.length_a   1.000
_cell.length_b   1.000
_cell.length_c   1.000
_cell.angle_alpha   90.00
_cell.angle_beta   90.00
_cell.angle_gamma   90.00
#
_symmetry.space_group_name_H-M   'P 1'
#
loop_
_entity.id
_entity.type
_entity.pdbx_description
1 polymer ?
#
loop_
_entity_poly.entity_id
_entity_poly.type
_entity_poly.pdbx_seq_one_letter_code
_entity_poly.pdbx_strand_id
1 'polypeptide(L)'
;MQAIPITDRRQVTEGTEKEEFTEIGIRIRTISPQKLKAHKGPTNSSMPTLSDRFCGCILGGAVGDAFGSAYEGRTDLRHFSLASAHCGGITDDTQLTLATCEAIADANRIDPAVIAAAFLRWFQRGVLRGLGSSVMKSLRDLKSAHRGFGRRVR
;
A
#
# COMPACT_ATOMS: atom_id res chain seq x y z
N MET A 1 53.92 -19.90 -5.17
CA MET A 1 54.61 -18.67 -5.65
C MET A 1 53.83 -18.19 -6.87
N GLN A 2 53.26 -16.99 -6.96
CA GLN A 2 53.39 -15.72 -6.25
C GLN A 2 52.05 -14.96 -6.35
N ALA A 3 51.77 -14.13 -5.34
CA ALA A 3 50.67 -13.19 -5.27
C ALA A 3 51.02 -11.86 -5.98
N ILE A 4 50.06 -11.19 -6.62
CA ILE A 4 50.07 -9.74 -6.93
C ILE A 4 48.60 -9.28 -7.22
N PRO A 5 48.16 -8.02 -6.99
CA PRO A 5 47.95 -7.36 -5.71
C PRO A 5 46.49 -6.86 -5.51
N ILE A 6 46.15 -6.57 -4.25
CA ILE A 6 44.94 -5.84 -3.83
C ILE A 6 45.27 -4.35 -3.83
N THR A 7 44.83 -3.60 -4.83
CA THR A 7 44.60 -2.13 -4.76
C THR A 7 43.75 -1.79 -6.00
N ASP A 8 42.53 -1.27 -5.89
CA ASP A 8 42.35 0.17 -5.88
C ASP A 8 40.99 0.58 -5.30
N ARG A 9 41.09 1.55 -4.40
CA ARG A 9 40.08 2.19 -3.59
C ARG A 9 39.33 3.18 -4.50
N ARG A 10 38.42 2.70 -5.33
CA ARG A 10 37.49 3.60 -6.04
C ARG A 10 36.35 4.00 -5.13
N GLN A 11 36.44 5.24 -4.69
CA GLN A 11 35.40 6.01 -4.04
C GLN A 11 34.06 5.77 -4.75
N VAL A 12 33.08 5.23 -4.03
CA VAL A 12 31.68 5.24 -4.47
C VAL A 12 31.20 6.67 -4.28
N THR A 13 31.26 7.43 -5.36
CA THR A 13 30.64 8.75 -5.46
C THR A 13 29.14 8.61 -5.26
N GLU A 14 28.57 9.48 -4.43
CA GLU A 14 27.14 9.65 -4.19
C GLU A 14 26.38 9.80 -5.51
N GLY A 15 25.82 8.70 -6.00
CA GLY A 15 24.91 8.64 -7.14
C GLY A 15 23.48 8.64 -6.64
N THR A 16 22.78 9.74 -6.84
CA THR A 16 21.35 9.90 -6.57
C THR A 16 20.55 9.16 -7.64
N GLU A 17 20.42 7.84 -7.49
CA GLU A 17 19.44 7.08 -8.28
C GLU A 17 18.07 7.27 -7.66
N LYS A 18 17.35 8.27 -8.20
CA LYS A 18 15.91 8.41 -8.01
C LYS A 18 15.26 7.28 -8.81
N GLU A 19 14.99 6.15 -8.17
CA GLU A 19 14.07 5.17 -8.74
C GLU A 19 12.67 5.79 -8.81
N GLU A 20 12.29 6.10 -10.03
CA GLU A 20 11.01 6.68 -10.40
C GLU A 20 9.94 5.59 -10.32
N PHE A 21 9.37 5.35 -9.13
CA PHE A 21 8.20 4.48 -8.94
C PHE A 21 6.94 5.16 -9.48
N THR A 22 6.84 5.26 -10.81
CA THR A 22 5.66 5.72 -11.53
C THR A 22 4.80 4.53 -11.91
N GLU A 23 4.22 3.84 -10.93
CA GLU A 23 3.11 2.93 -11.22
C GLU A 23 2.30 2.66 -9.97
N ILE A 24 1.35 3.55 -9.73
CA ILE A 24 -0.02 3.35 -9.24
C ILE A 24 -0.44 4.79 -8.93
N GLY A 25 -1.35 5.36 -9.72
CA GLY A 25 -1.91 6.70 -9.47
C GLY A 25 -2.78 6.73 -8.21
N ILE A 26 -2.19 6.46 -7.05
CA ILE A 26 -2.63 6.92 -5.74
C ILE A 26 -1.99 8.29 -5.61
N ARG A 27 -2.81 9.31 -5.40
CA ARG A 27 -2.31 10.67 -5.17
C ARG A 27 -1.83 10.76 -3.72
N ILE A 28 -0.89 9.91 -3.31
CA ILE A 28 -0.09 10.18 -2.12
C ILE A 28 0.64 11.46 -2.49
N ARG A 29 0.30 12.57 -1.84
CA ARG A 29 1.17 13.74 -1.92
C ARG A 29 2.52 13.26 -1.40
N THR A 30 3.46 13.00 -2.30
CA THR A 30 4.85 12.79 -1.92
C THR A 30 5.21 13.98 -1.06
N ILE A 31 5.37 13.73 0.24
CA ILE A 31 5.99 14.70 1.11
C ILE A 31 7.40 14.77 0.56
N SER A 32 7.73 15.86 -0.15
CA SER A 32 9.07 16.07 -0.69
C SER A 32 10.09 15.74 0.40
N PRO A 33 11.10 14.88 0.15
CA PRO A 33 12.02 14.42 1.20
C PRO A 33 12.72 15.59 1.89
N GLN A 34 12.80 16.73 1.20
CA GLN A 34 13.35 18.00 1.67
C GLN A 34 12.54 18.66 2.80
N LYS A 35 11.33 18.16 3.12
CA LYS A 35 10.50 18.65 4.24
C LYS A 35 10.21 17.60 5.32
N LEU A 36 10.81 16.42 5.21
CA LEU A 36 10.93 15.52 6.35
C LEU A 36 12.05 16.09 7.22
N LYS A 37 11.73 17.10 8.05
CA LYS A 37 12.56 17.33 9.25
C LYS A 37 12.62 15.97 9.91
N ALA A 38 13.82 15.42 10.08
CA ALA A 38 14.01 14.20 10.85
C ALA A 38 13.12 14.32 12.07
N HIS A 39 12.06 13.51 12.13
CA HIS A 39 11.30 13.39 13.34
C HIS A 39 12.33 12.83 14.31
N LYS A 40 12.88 13.70 15.16
CA LYS A 40 13.66 13.26 16.32
C LYS A 40 12.78 12.18 16.93
N GLY A 41 13.25 10.93 16.91
CA GLY A 41 12.54 9.83 17.55
C GLY A 41 12.07 10.30 18.93
N PRO A 42 10.92 9.80 19.41
CA PRO A 42 10.15 10.42 20.49
C PRO A 42 11.08 10.90 21.60
N THR A 43 11.29 12.22 21.66
CA THR A 43 11.96 12.84 22.80
C THR A 43 10.93 12.80 23.90
N ASN A 44 11.10 11.81 24.78
CA ASN A 44 10.31 11.43 25.96
C ASN A 44 9.24 12.47 26.39
N SER A 45 7.99 12.00 26.45
CA SER A 45 6.82 12.53 27.23
C SER A 45 5.71 13.37 26.57
N SER A 46 5.45 13.28 25.27
CA SER A 46 4.14 13.71 24.72
C SER A 46 3.38 12.53 24.14
N MET A 47 2.10 12.40 24.50
CA MET A 47 1.24 11.37 23.92
C MET A 47 1.13 11.57 22.40
N PRO A 48 1.12 10.48 21.61
CA PRO A 48 0.98 10.58 20.16
C PRO A 48 -0.34 11.27 19.81
N THR A 49 -0.29 12.20 18.86
CA THR A 49 -1.50 12.90 18.40
C THR A 49 -2.47 11.94 17.71
N LEU A 50 -3.72 12.35 17.52
CA LEU A 50 -4.66 11.56 16.72
C LEU A 50 -4.14 11.31 15.30
N SER A 51 -3.46 12.32 14.72
CA SER A 51 -2.83 12.18 13.40
C SER A 51 -1.70 11.15 13.41
N ASP A 52 -0.84 11.16 14.44
CA ASP A 52 0.25 10.18 14.55
C ASP A 52 -0.28 8.76 14.73
N ARG A 53 -1.33 8.61 15.54
CA ARG A 53 -1.99 7.32 15.77
C ARG A 53 -2.70 6.82 14.51
N PHE A 54 -3.35 7.71 13.77
CA PHE A 54 -3.98 7.37 12.49
C PHE A 54 -2.93 6.95 11.46
N CYS A 55 -1.85 7.72 11.31
CA CYS A 55 -0.75 7.38 10.41
C CYS A 55 -0.10 6.04 10.80
N GLY A 56 0.18 5.84 12.09
CA GLY A 56 0.70 4.58 12.62
C GLY A 56 -0.24 3.40 12.38
N CYS A 57 -1.56 3.60 12.45
CA CYS A 57 -2.55 2.57 12.15
C CYS A 57 -2.50 2.16 10.67
N ILE A 58 -2.52 3.12 9.75
CA ILE A 58 -2.47 2.84 8.31
C ILE A 58 -1.14 2.19 7.91
N LEU A 59 -0.02 2.73 8.38
CA LEU A 59 1.31 2.18 8.10
C LEU A 59 1.52 0.80 8.73
N GLY A 60 1.11 0.63 10.00
CA GLY A 60 1.20 -0.64 10.70
C GLY A 60 0.34 -1.72 10.04
N GLY A 61 -0.85 -1.36 9.54
CA GLY A 61 -1.70 -2.24 8.75
C GLY A 61 -1.03 -2.67 7.45
N ALA A 62 -0.46 -1.72 6.69
CA ALA A 62 0.23 -2.03 5.45
C ALA A 62 1.48 -2.90 5.64
N VAL A 63 2.26 -2.65 6.71
CA VAL A 63 3.39 -3.50 7.08
C VAL A 63 2.91 -4.88 7.48
N GLY A 64 1.84 -4.98 8.27
CA GLY A 64 1.24 -6.24 8.69
C GLY A 64 0.75 -7.08 7.51
N ASP A 65 0.06 -6.46 6.55
CA ASP A 65 -0.41 -7.08 5.31
C ASP A 65 0.77 -7.59 4.45
N ALA A 66 1.76 -6.72 4.17
CA ALA A 66 2.94 -7.11 3.40
C ALA A 66 3.66 -8.32 4.04
N PHE A 67 3.82 -8.33 5.36
CA PHE A 67 4.45 -9.45 6.06
C PHE A 67 3.57 -10.69 6.10
N GLY A 68 2.27 -10.53 6.36
CA GLY A 68 1.31 -11.62 6.48
C GLY A 68 1.06 -12.34 5.16
N SER A 69 1.02 -11.59 4.05
CA SER A 69 0.77 -12.13 2.70
C SER A 69 1.78 -13.22 2.30
N ALA A 70 3.04 -13.11 2.73
CA ALA A 70 4.07 -14.11 2.45
C ALA A 70 3.78 -15.48 3.08
N TYR A 71 2.94 -15.52 4.12
CA TYR A 71 2.61 -16.71 4.91
C TYR A 71 1.15 -17.14 4.74
N GLU A 72 0.35 -16.44 3.94
CA GLU A 72 -1.03 -16.83 3.68
C GLU A 72 -1.10 -18.24 3.10
N GLY A 73 -1.99 -19.08 3.64
CA GLY A 73 -2.15 -20.48 3.23
C GLY A 73 -1.03 -21.43 3.67
N ARG A 74 -0.01 -20.96 4.39
CA ARG A 74 1.05 -21.83 4.94
C ARG A 74 0.61 -22.43 6.27
N THR A 75 0.89 -23.73 6.45
CA THR A 75 0.58 -24.47 7.69
C THR A 75 1.78 -24.55 8.65
N ASP A 76 2.99 -24.30 8.16
CA ASP A 76 4.21 -24.27 8.97
C ASP A 76 4.74 -22.84 9.12
N LEU A 77 4.56 -22.28 10.32
CA LEU A 77 5.03 -20.96 10.70
C LEU A 77 6.34 -21.01 11.51
N ARG A 78 6.94 -22.19 11.70
CA ARG A 78 8.14 -22.36 12.55
C ARG A 78 9.37 -21.67 11.96
N HIS A 79 9.34 -21.33 10.67
CA HIS A 79 10.41 -20.65 9.96
C HIS A 79 9.95 -19.28 9.46
N PHE A 80 9.69 -18.36 10.40
CA PHE A 80 9.59 -16.95 10.06
C PHE A 80 10.98 -16.42 9.65
N SER A 81 11.06 -15.82 8.47
CA SER A 81 12.23 -15.08 8.01
C SER A 81 11.80 -13.73 7.45
N LEU A 82 12.56 -12.69 7.83
CA LEU A 82 12.38 -11.36 7.28
C LEU A 82 12.60 -11.34 5.76
N ALA A 83 13.50 -12.18 5.25
CA ALA A 83 13.74 -12.31 3.82
C ALA A 83 12.52 -12.89 3.08
N SER A 84 11.81 -13.84 3.69
CA SER A 84 10.54 -14.35 3.15
C SER A 84 9.44 -13.30 3.18
N ALA A 85 9.41 -12.45 4.22
CA ALA A 85 8.48 -11.32 4.32
C ALA A 85 8.77 -10.23 3.26
N HIS A 86 10.02 -10.05 2.82
CA HIS A 86 10.37 -9.13 1.73
C HIS A 86 9.81 -9.56 0.37
N CYS A 87 9.37 -10.82 0.21
CA CYS A 87 8.66 -11.26 -0.99
C CYS A 87 7.16 -10.94 -0.95
N GLY A 88 6.61 -10.63 0.22
CA GLY A 88 5.22 -10.23 0.39
C GLY A 88 5.04 -8.76 0.01
N GLY A 89 4.14 -8.50 -0.94
CA GLY A 89 3.74 -7.15 -1.30
C GLY A 89 2.46 -6.75 -0.58
N ILE A 90 2.06 -5.49 -0.70
CA ILE A 90 0.72 -5.05 -0.29
C ILE A 90 -0.36 -5.80 -1.10
N THR A 91 -1.45 -6.19 -0.45
CA THR A 91 -2.56 -6.96 -1.04
C THR A 91 -3.85 -6.14 -1.05
N ASP A 92 -4.99 -6.79 -1.33
CA ASP A 92 -6.30 -6.17 -1.24
C ASP A 92 -6.60 -5.59 0.14
N ASP A 93 -6.05 -6.13 1.22
CA ASP A 93 -6.26 -5.59 2.57
C ASP A 93 -5.80 -4.13 2.65
N THR A 94 -4.56 -3.84 2.24
CA THR A 94 -4.05 -2.46 2.18
C THR A 94 -4.78 -1.63 1.13
N GLN A 95 -5.02 -2.20 -0.06
CA GLN A 95 -5.57 -1.46 -1.19
C GLN A 95 -7.03 -1.04 -0.96
N LEU A 96 -7.86 -1.92 -0.41
CA LEU A 96 -9.25 -1.62 -0.05
C LEU A 96 -9.32 -0.67 1.14
N THR A 97 -8.38 -0.76 2.08
CA THR A 97 -8.27 0.22 3.18
C THR A 97 -8.01 1.63 2.64
N LEU A 98 -7.02 1.79 1.75
CA LEU A 98 -6.71 3.08 1.13
C LEU A 98 -7.89 3.61 0.31
N ALA A 99 -8.53 2.77 -0.51
CA ALA A 99 -9.71 3.16 -1.27
C ALA A 99 -10.87 3.63 -0.36
N THR A 100 -11.01 3.02 0.82
CA THR A 100 -12.00 3.44 1.83
C THR A 100 -11.65 4.80 2.41
N CYS A 101 -10.39 5.02 2.79
CA CYS A 101 -9.93 6.31 3.31
C CYS A 101 -10.10 7.43 2.29
N GLU A 102 -9.72 7.21 1.02
CA GLU A 102 -9.92 8.16 -0.07
C GLU A 102 -11.41 8.49 -0.24
N ALA A 103 -12.28 7.48 -0.27
CA ALA A 103 -13.72 7.67 -0.43
C ALA A 103 -14.35 8.51 0.69
N ILE A 104 -13.97 8.24 1.95
CA ILE A 104 -14.48 8.98 3.11
C ILE A 104 -13.95 10.42 3.11
N ALA A 105 -12.66 10.61 2.79
CA ALA A 105 -12.04 11.93 2.72
C ALA A 105 -12.68 12.80 1.62
N ASP A 106 -12.93 12.23 0.44
CA ASP A 106 -13.55 12.93 -0.68
C ASP A 106 -15.03 13.28 -0.42
N ALA A 107 -15.79 12.36 0.19
CA ALA A 107 -17.21 12.58 0.45
C ALA A 107 -17.51 13.34 1.74
N ASN A 108 -16.50 13.50 2.61
CA ASN A 108 -16.60 14.04 3.97
C ASN A 108 -17.72 13.39 4.80
N ARG A 109 -17.96 12.10 4.58
CA ARG A 109 -18.95 11.28 5.28
C ARG A 109 -18.66 9.80 5.07
N ILE A 110 -19.21 8.95 5.95
CA ILE A 110 -19.19 7.51 5.76
C ILE A 110 -20.44 7.14 4.96
N ASP A 111 -20.23 6.79 3.69
CA ASP A 111 -21.30 6.41 2.77
C ASP A 111 -20.91 5.11 2.04
N PRO A 112 -21.59 3.98 2.33
CA PRO A 112 -21.26 2.69 1.74
C PRO A 112 -21.31 2.69 0.20
N ALA A 113 -22.20 3.48 -0.41
CA ALA A 113 -22.30 3.54 -1.87
C ALA A 113 -21.08 4.24 -2.49
N VAL A 114 -20.56 5.29 -1.83
CA VAL A 114 -19.33 5.97 -2.27
C VAL A 114 -18.12 5.06 -2.12
N ILE A 115 -18.01 4.33 -1.01
CA ILE A 115 -16.92 3.38 -0.75
C ILE A 115 -16.96 2.25 -1.80
N ALA A 116 -18.14 1.67 -2.05
CA ALA A 116 -18.32 0.64 -3.08
C ALA A 116 -17.94 1.15 -4.49
N ALA A 117 -18.28 2.40 -4.81
CA ALA A 117 -17.86 3.02 -6.06
C ALA A 117 -16.33 3.21 -6.13
N ALA A 118 -15.66 3.52 -5.03
CA ALA A 118 -14.20 3.60 -4.98
C ALA A 118 -13.54 2.23 -5.21
N PHE A 119 -14.05 1.17 -4.57
CA PHE A 119 -13.59 -0.19 -4.82
C PHE A 119 -13.78 -0.58 -6.30
N LEU A 120 -14.93 -0.25 -6.89
CA LEU A 120 -15.16 -0.50 -8.31
C LEU A 120 -14.16 0.25 -9.20
N ARG A 121 -13.84 1.51 -8.89
CA ARG A 121 -12.84 2.30 -9.65
C ARG A 121 -11.46 1.63 -9.58
N TRP A 122 -11.02 1.24 -8.39
CA TRP A 122 -9.73 0.55 -8.20
C TRP A 122 -9.71 -0.81 -8.90
N PHE A 123 -10.79 -1.58 -8.79
CA PHE A 123 -10.96 -2.84 -9.52
C PHE A 123 -10.85 -2.67 -11.03
N GLN A 124 -11.50 -1.65 -11.59
CA GLN A 124 -11.47 -1.37 -13.02
C GLN A 124 -10.09 -0.92 -13.53
N ARG A 125 -9.27 -0.32 -12.66
CA ARG A 125 -7.88 0.05 -12.96
C ARG A 125 -6.91 -1.14 -12.90
N GLY A 126 -7.36 -2.31 -12.44
CA GLY A 126 -6.51 -3.49 -12.30
C GLY A 126 -5.47 -3.38 -11.18
N VAL A 127 -5.65 -2.44 -10.23
CA VAL A 127 -4.69 -2.25 -9.14
C VAL A 127 -4.88 -3.26 -8.00
N LEU A 128 -6.09 -3.83 -7.87
CA LEU A 128 -6.44 -4.75 -6.78
C LEU A 128 -5.79 -6.13 -6.96
N ARG A 129 -5.04 -6.60 -5.96
CA ARG A 129 -4.36 -7.91 -5.89
C ARG A 129 -4.96 -8.72 -4.75
N GLY A 130 -4.85 -10.06 -4.76
CA GLY A 130 -5.26 -10.89 -3.61
C GLY A 130 -6.77 -11.07 -3.39
N LEU A 131 -7.62 -10.31 -4.10
CA LEU A 131 -9.08 -10.32 -3.88
C LEU A 131 -9.72 -11.72 -3.77
N GLY A 132 -10.36 -11.95 -2.63
CA GLY A 132 -11.19 -13.13 -2.40
C GLY A 132 -12.40 -13.22 -3.36
N SER A 133 -12.84 -14.46 -3.61
CA SER A 133 -13.92 -14.78 -4.57
C SER A 133 -15.23 -14.01 -4.33
N SER A 134 -15.59 -13.76 -3.06
CA SER A 134 -16.81 -13.04 -2.70
C SER A 134 -16.74 -11.55 -3.09
N VAL A 135 -15.61 -10.90 -2.82
CA VAL A 135 -15.39 -9.48 -3.18
C VAL A 135 -15.33 -9.35 -4.70
N MET A 136 -14.62 -10.27 -5.37
CA MET A 136 -14.54 -10.34 -6.82
C MET A 136 -15.93 -10.46 -7.47
N LYS A 137 -16.80 -11.34 -6.94
CA LYS A 137 -18.18 -11.49 -7.41
C LYS A 137 -18.96 -10.20 -7.22
N SER A 138 -18.92 -9.62 -6.01
CA SER A 138 -19.63 -8.39 -5.68
C SER A 138 -19.24 -7.22 -6.59
N LEU A 139 -17.95 -7.08 -6.91
CA LEU A 139 -17.45 -6.04 -7.82
C LEU A 139 -17.88 -6.26 -9.27
N ARG A 140 -17.93 -7.52 -9.73
CA ARG A 140 -18.44 -7.86 -11.09
C ARG A 140 -19.94 -7.59 -11.20
N ASP A 141 -20.70 -7.94 -10.16
CA ASP A 141 -22.15 -7.71 -10.11
C ASP A 141 -22.43 -6.19 -10.08
N LEU A 142 -21.70 -5.43 -9.25
CA LEU A 142 -21.79 -3.97 -9.21
C LEU A 142 -21.40 -3.31 -10.55
N LYS A 143 -20.33 -3.77 -11.21
CA LYS A 143 -19.94 -3.30 -12.54
C LYS A 143 -21.05 -3.52 -13.58
N SER A 144 -21.73 -4.66 -13.49
CA SER A 144 -22.82 -5.04 -14.41
C SER A 144 -24.06 -4.19 -14.17
N ALA A 145 -24.44 -3.98 -12.91
CA ALA A 145 -25.55 -3.10 -12.52
C ALA A 145 -25.33 -1.66 -12.99
N HIS A 146 -24.12 -1.12 -12.84
CA HIS A 146 -23.78 0.23 -13.27
C HIS A 146 -23.91 0.41 -14.80
N ARG A 147 -23.58 -0.62 -15.59
CA ARG A 147 -23.75 -0.62 -17.05
C ARG A 147 -25.20 -0.79 -17.50
N GLY A 148 -26.04 -1.42 -16.69
CA GLY A 148 -27.46 -1.64 -16.97
C GLY A 148 -28.33 -0.40 -16.74
N PHE A 149 -27.94 0.49 -15.82
CA PHE A 149 -28.71 1.70 -15.48
C PHE A 149 -28.75 2.73 -16.62
N GLY A 150 -27.69 2.81 -17.43
CA GLY A 150 -27.62 3.71 -18.59
C GLY A 150 -28.40 3.26 -19.83
N ARG A 151 -29.04 2.08 -19.82
CA ARG A 151 -29.72 1.50 -20.99
C ARG A 151 -31.25 1.36 -20.86
N ARG A 152 -31.84 1.90 -19.80
CA ARG A 152 -33.29 1.82 -19.56
C ARG A 152 -33.93 3.22 -19.54
N VAL A 153 -33.72 3.97 -20.63
CA VAL A 153 -34.53 5.12 -21.02
C VAL A 153 -34.69 5.06 -22.55
N ARG A 154 -35.66 4.27 -23.01
CA ARG A 154 -36.37 4.44 -24.28
C ARG A 154 -37.75 3.82 -24.13
#